data_AF-A0A1D2A456-F1
#
_entry.id   AF-A0A1D2A456-F1
#
_cell.length_a   1.000
_cell.length_b   1.000
_cell.length_c   1.000
_cell.angle_alpha   90.00
_cell.angle_beta   90.00
_cell.angle_gamma   90.00
#
_symmetry.space_group_name_H-M   'P 1'
#
loop_
_entity.id
_entity.type
_entity.pdbx_description
1 polymer ?
#
loop_
_entity_poly.entity_id
_entity_poly.type
_entity_poly.pdbx_seq_one_letter_code
_entity_poly.pdbx_strand_id
1 'polypeptide(L)'
;GQTAVRKGGRGTVSSRTPACGAPHPLHARLSSYHLLPSQTLISEKDIWVGAVIPLAGRRFELLAADNFTLQHMELAAHPMARLGDALTTLGQALSDGKLVQQLRAALPLHGVLSVEELAGVLTQRTSLTRHQVFTLHRHLARRGPVTTAALLETLLLPPS
;
A
#
# COMPACT_ATOMS: atom_id res chain seq x y z
N GLY A 1 57.18 -71.02 -12.10
CA GLY A 1 56.10 -71.26 -13.08
C GLY A 1 55.36 -69.96 -13.29
N GLN A 2 55.23 -69.55 -14.56
CA GLN A 2 54.39 -68.46 -15.07
C GLN A 2 52.92 -68.67 -14.62
N THR A 3 52.13 -67.67 -14.26
CA THR A 3 51.36 -66.69 -15.09
C THR A 3 50.75 -65.64 -14.11
N ALA A 4 50.77 -64.30 -14.27
CA ALA A 4 50.15 -63.38 -15.26
C ALA A 4 48.62 -63.64 -15.40
N VAL A 5 47.63 -62.73 -15.27
CA VAL A 5 47.45 -61.32 -15.64
C VAL A 5 46.19 -60.73 -14.94
N ARG A 6 46.22 -59.41 -14.71
CA ARG A 6 45.15 -58.47 -14.28
C ARG A 6 43.79 -58.57 -15.01
N LYS A 7 42.73 -58.23 -14.28
CA LYS A 7 41.54 -57.38 -14.64
C LYS A 7 40.69 -57.33 -13.34
N GLY A 8 40.17 -56.24 -12.80
CA GLY A 8 39.80 -54.90 -13.26
C GLY A 8 38.58 -54.54 -12.39
N GLY A 9 38.55 -53.37 -11.75
CA GLY A 9 37.41 -52.98 -10.91
C GLY A 9 37.75 -51.84 -9.97
N ARG A 10 37.75 -50.61 -10.50
CA ARG A 10 37.93 -49.37 -9.77
C ARG A 10 36.88 -49.21 -8.67
N GLY A 11 37.34 -48.70 -7.53
CA GLY A 11 36.48 -48.33 -6.42
C GLY A 11 35.39 -47.35 -6.82
N THR A 12 34.18 -47.60 -6.34
CA THR A 12 33.11 -46.62 -6.33
C THR A 12 33.22 -45.81 -5.04
N VAL A 13 33.95 -44.70 -5.16
CA VAL A 13 33.83 -43.57 -4.24
C VAL A 13 32.38 -43.09 -4.32
N SER A 14 31.71 -43.06 -3.17
CA SER A 14 30.39 -42.45 -2.99
C SER A 14 30.48 -40.94 -3.24
N SER A 15 30.33 -40.52 -4.50
CA SER A 15 30.17 -39.11 -4.86
C SER A 15 28.72 -38.68 -4.61
N ARG A 16 28.49 -37.96 -3.52
CA ARG A 16 27.30 -37.12 -3.38
C ARG A 16 27.44 -35.92 -4.32
N THR A 17 26.69 -35.94 -5.40
CA THR A 17 26.32 -34.76 -6.17
C THR A 17 24.85 -34.48 -5.88
N PRO A 18 24.46 -33.30 -5.37
CA PRO A 18 23.05 -32.92 -5.37
C PRO A 18 22.71 -32.51 -6.81
N ALA A 19 21.96 -33.35 -7.50
CA ALA A 19 21.35 -32.96 -8.76
C ALA A 19 20.22 -31.96 -8.48
N CYS A 20 20.33 -30.80 -9.10
CA CYS A 20 19.28 -29.80 -9.22
C CYS A 20 17.99 -30.40 -9.82
N GLY A 21 16.84 -29.88 -9.36
CA GLY A 21 15.62 -29.86 -10.16
C GLY A 21 14.56 -30.90 -9.80
N ALA A 22 13.89 -30.72 -8.66
CA ALA A 22 12.50 -31.15 -8.51
C ALA A 22 11.64 -29.89 -8.38
N PRO A 23 10.67 -29.65 -9.28
CA PRO A 23 9.76 -28.52 -9.14
C PRO A 23 8.93 -28.72 -7.87
N HIS A 24 9.02 -27.75 -6.95
CA HIS A 24 8.15 -27.70 -5.78
C HIS A 24 6.68 -27.64 -6.23
N PRO A 25 5.80 -28.54 -5.76
CA PRO A 25 4.38 -28.43 -6.03
C PRO A 25 3.79 -27.34 -5.13
N LEU A 26 3.94 -26.07 -5.52
CA LEU A 26 3.21 -24.94 -4.93
C LEU A 26 1.83 -24.72 -5.58
N HIS A 27 1.35 -25.69 -6.38
CA HIS A 27 0.02 -25.67 -6.99
C HIS A 27 -0.78 -26.91 -6.60
N ALA A 28 -1.20 -27.02 -5.33
CA ALA A 28 -2.34 -27.86 -4.92
C ALA A 28 -2.66 -27.75 -3.41
N ARG A 29 -2.93 -26.55 -2.88
CA ARG A 29 -3.65 -26.41 -1.60
C ARG A 29 -4.52 -25.15 -1.60
N LEU A 30 -5.48 -25.12 -2.53
CA LEU A 30 -6.68 -24.30 -2.39
C LEU A 30 -7.85 -25.27 -2.26
N SER A 31 -8.02 -25.86 -1.08
CA SER A 31 -9.25 -26.57 -0.75
C SER A 31 -9.48 -26.54 0.74
N SER A 32 -10.73 -26.27 1.09
CA SER A 32 -11.34 -26.20 2.43
C SER A 32 -11.10 -24.91 3.24
N TYR A 33 -11.55 -23.76 2.69
CA TYR A 33 -12.14 -22.75 3.56
C TYR A 33 -13.61 -23.11 3.76
N HIS A 34 -14.01 -23.46 4.99
CA HIS A 34 -15.42 -23.51 5.36
C HIS A 34 -15.95 -22.08 5.32
N LEU A 35 -16.65 -21.74 4.23
CA LEU A 35 -17.29 -20.44 4.05
C LEU A 35 -18.48 -20.37 5.01
N LEU A 36 -18.43 -19.45 5.99
CA LEU A 36 -19.62 -19.04 6.74
C LEU A 36 -20.58 -18.32 5.77
N PRO A 37 -21.92 -18.42 5.97
CA PRO A 37 -22.93 -18.11 4.96
C PRO A 37 -23.08 -16.61 4.57
N SER A 38 -22.16 -15.74 4.95
CA SER A 38 -22.17 -14.30 4.65
C SER A 38 -20.83 -13.79 4.06
N GLN A 39 -20.02 -14.66 3.47
CA GLN A 39 -18.68 -14.29 2.98
C GLN A 39 -18.75 -13.61 1.61
N THR A 40 -18.86 -12.28 1.60
CA THR A 40 -18.44 -11.46 0.46
C THR A 40 -16.93 -11.58 0.28
N LEU A 41 -16.47 -11.97 -0.91
CA LEU A 41 -15.06 -11.99 -1.25
C LEU A 41 -14.50 -10.56 -1.17
N ILE A 42 -13.37 -10.39 -0.50
CA ILE A 42 -12.63 -9.12 -0.47
C ILE A 42 -12.05 -8.90 -1.87
N SER A 43 -12.34 -7.75 -2.44
CA SER A 43 -11.87 -7.34 -3.76
C SER A 43 -10.74 -6.32 -3.65
N GLU A 44 -10.06 -6.05 -4.76
CA GLU A 44 -9.04 -5.00 -4.84
C GLU A 44 -9.57 -3.61 -4.42
N LYS A 45 -10.87 -3.36 -4.64
CA LYS A 45 -11.52 -2.09 -4.29
C LYS A 45 -11.63 -1.86 -2.78
N ASP A 46 -11.56 -2.95 -2.00
CA ASP A 46 -11.66 -2.93 -0.54
C ASP A 46 -10.28 -2.72 0.11
N ILE A 47 -9.19 -2.78 -0.67
CA ILE A 47 -7.81 -2.72 -0.19
C ILE A 47 -7.27 -1.31 -0.38
N TRP A 48 -7.30 -0.52 0.69
CA TRP A 48 -6.75 0.84 0.72
C TRP A 48 -6.30 1.21 2.13
N VAL A 49 -5.48 2.27 2.24
CA VAL A 49 -4.86 2.68 3.52
C VAL A 49 -5.90 3.28 4.47
N GLY A 50 -6.09 2.65 5.63
CA GLY A 50 -7.15 2.94 6.59
C GLY A 50 -8.36 2.00 6.47
N ALA A 51 -8.39 1.11 5.47
CA ALA A 51 -9.41 0.07 5.38
C ALA A 51 -9.27 -0.94 6.52
N VAL A 52 -10.39 -1.45 7.02
CA VAL A 52 -10.43 -2.51 8.03
C VAL A 52 -10.98 -3.78 7.41
N ILE A 53 -10.10 -4.76 7.23
CA ILE A 53 -10.40 -6.01 6.53
C ILE A 53 -10.78 -7.10 7.54
N PRO A 54 -11.99 -7.68 7.47
CA PRO A 54 -12.37 -8.81 8.30
C PRO A 54 -11.81 -10.12 7.71
N LEU A 55 -10.95 -10.81 8.45
CA LEU A 55 -10.38 -12.10 8.05
C LEU A 55 -10.40 -13.07 9.23
N ALA A 56 -10.99 -14.25 9.03
CA ALA A 56 -11.05 -15.33 10.03
C ALA A 56 -11.54 -14.87 11.43
N GLY A 57 -12.59 -14.04 11.46
CA GLY A 57 -13.16 -13.51 12.70
C GLY A 57 -12.34 -12.40 13.38
N ARG A 58 -11.25 -11.94 12.74
CA ARG A 58 -10.42 -10.82 13.20
C ARG A 58 -10.52 -9.63 12.25
N ARG A 59 -10.18 -8.45 12.75
CA ARG A 59 -10.20 -7.18 12.00
C ARG A 59 -8.78 -6.67 11.86
N PHE A 60 -8.35 -6.39 10.63
CA PHE A 60 -7.01 -5.90 10.32
C PHE A 60 -7.11 -4.52 9.67
N GLU A 61 -6.53 -3.49 10.29
CA GLU A 61 -6.41 -2.18 9.68
C GLU A 61 -5.18 -2.12 8.77
N LEU A 62 -5.36 -1.64 7.54
CA LEU A 62 -4.27 -1.41 6.60
C LEU A 62 -3.62 -0.07 6.88
N LEU A 63 -2.55 -0.06 7.68
CA LEU A 63 -1.96 1.18 8.19
C LEU A 63 -1.20 2.01 7.13
N ALA A 64 -0.52 1.33 6.20
CA ALA A 64 0.29 1.95 5.17
C ALA A 64 0.36 1.05 3.93
N ALA A 65 0.80 1.64 2.82
CA ALA A 65 1.11 0.93 1.58
C ALA A 65 2.49 1.37 1.09
N ASP A 66 3.19 0.46 0.43
CA ASP A 66 4.45 0.77 -0.21
C ASP A 66 4.25 1.69 -1.44
N ASN A 67 5.34 2.31 -1.89
CA ASN A 67 5.29 3.27 -3.00
C ASN A 67 4.82 2.64 -4.31
N PHE A 68 5.15 1.37 -4.57
CA PHE A 68 4.72 0.67 -5.77
C PHE A 68 3.21 0.45 -5.75
N THR A 69 2.66 -0.04 -4.64
CA THR A 69 1.21 -0.22 -4.46
C THR A 69 0.45 1.10 -4.62
N LEU A 70 0.93 2.19 -4.00
CA LEU A 70 0.29 3.51 -4.13
C LEU A 70 0.27 3.99 -5.60
N GLN A 71 1.40 3.86 -6.29
CA GLN A 71 1.49 4.23 -7.71
C GLN A 71 0.59 3.35 -8.59
N HIS A 72 0.54 2.05 -8.31
CA HIS A 72 -0.32 1.12 -9.04
C HIS A 72 -1.80 1.49 -8.87
N MET A 73 -2.25 1.80 -7.65
CA MET A 73 -3.63 2.21 -7.37
C MET A 73 -4.01 3.52 -8.07
N GLU A 74 -3.09 4.48 -8.13
CA GLU A 74 -3.28 5.73 -8.90
C GLU A 74 -3.47 5.43 -10.40
N LEU A 75 -2.61 4.59 -10.99
CA LEU A 75 -2.68 4.23 -12.41
C LEU A 75 -3.92 3.39 -12.76
N ALA A 76 -4.32 2.49 -11.87
CA ALA A 76 -5.54 1.68 -12.00
C ALA A 76 -6.83 2.47 -11.71
N ALA A 77 -6.73 3.77 -11.42
CA ALA A 77 -7.84 4.64 -11.06
C ALA A 77 -8.71 4.10 -9.91
N HIS A 78 -8.06 3.48 -8.92
CA HIS A 78 -8.70 2.96 -7.71
C HIS A 78 -9.50 4.09 -7.04
N PRO A 79 -10.76 3.86 -6.60
CA PRO A 79 -11.63 4.92 -6.10
C PRO A 79 -10.99 5.78 -5.01
N MET A 80 -10.29 5.16 -4.06
CA MET A 80 -9.62 5.90 -2.97
C MET A 80 -8.37 6.66 -3.42
N ALA A 81 -7.76 6.29 -4.55
CA ALA A 81 -6.56 6.92 -5.09
C ALA A 81 -6.87 8.04 -6.10
N ARG A 82 -8.16 8.36 -6.32
CA ARG A 82 -8.59 9.43 -7.22
C ARG A 82 -8.38 10.78 -6.55
N LEU A 83 -7.42 11.54 -7.08
CA LEU A 83 -7.15 12.89 -6.60
C LEU A 83 -8.37 13.81 -6.67
N GLY A 84 -9.19 13.69 -7.73
CA GLY A 84 -10.39 14.51 -7.91
C GLY A 84 -11.42 14.33 -6.78
N ASP A 85 -11.61 13.11 -6.28
CA ASP A 85 -12.54 12.82 -5.20
C ASP A 85 -12.04 13.41 -3.86
N ALA A 86 -10.72 13.33 -3.63
CA ALA A 86 -10.09 13.94 -2.48
C ALA A 86 -10.18 15.47 -2.52
N LEU A 87 -9.91 16.10 -3.68
CA LEU A 87 -10.04 17.55 -3.87
C LEU A 87 -11.49 18.03 -3.74
N THR A 88 -12.45 17.25 -4.24
CA THR A 88 -13.88 17.58 -4.11
C THR A 88 -14.32 17.58 -2.65
N THR A 89 -13.96 16.53 -1.90
CA THR A 89 -14.24 16.42 -0.46
C THR A 89 -13.62 17.59 0.30
N LEU A 90 -12.39 17.96 -0.07
CA LEU A 90 -11.66 19.05 0.54
C LEU A 90 -12.27 20.42 0.19
N GLY A 91 -12.71 20.63 -1.04
CA GLY A 91 -13.42 21.83 -1.48
C GLY A 91 -14.76 22.03 -0.77
N GLN A 92 -15.49 20.95 -0.49
CA GLN A 92 -16.69 21.00 0.36
C GLN A 92 -16.35 21.48 1.77
N ALA A 93 -15.31 20.90 2.38
CA ALA A 93 -14.90 21.29 3.74
C ALA A 93 -14.30 22.72 3.81
N LEU A 94 -13.73 23.23 2.72
CA LEU A 94 -13.26 24.62 2.62
C LEU A 94 -14.42 25.62 2.51
N SER A 95 -15.55 25.21 1.91
CA SER A 95 -16.73 26.06 1.76
C SER A 95 -17.34 26.46 3.11
N ASP A 96 -17.09 25.67 4.16
CA ASP A 96 -17.50 25.98 5.55
C ASP A 96 -16.66 27.11 6.18
N GLY A 97 -15.61 27.60 5.51
CA GLY A 97 -14.80 28.78 5.88
C GLY A 97 -13.90 28.63 7.11
N LYS A 98 -14.14 27.64 7.97
CA LYS A 98 -13.37 27.41 9.21
C LYS A 98 -12.15 26.53 9.01
N LEU A 99 -12.12 25.70 7.97
CA LEU A 99 -11.07 24.71 7.76
C LEU A 99 -9.69 25.37 7.62
N VAL A 100 -9.56 26.46 6.85
CA VAL A 100 -8.29 27.16 6.68
C VAL A 100 -7.73 27.66 8.01
N GLN A 101 -8.57 28.25 8.86
CA GLN A 101 -8.14 28.74 10.18
C GLN A 101 -7.75 27.58 11.09
N GLN A 102 -8.49 26.47 11.05
CA GLN A 102 -8.17 25.26 11.80
C GLN A 102 -6.87 24.60 11.34
N LEU A 103 -6.60 24.58 10.03
CA LEU A 103 -5.35 24.06 9.47
C LEU A 103 -4.16 24.92 9.90
N ARG A 104 -4.29 26.25 9.86
CA ARG A 104 -3.25 27.17 10.35
C ARG A 104 -2.94 27.00 11.83
N ALA A 105 -3.94 26.66 12.64
CA ALA A 105 -3.76 26.45 14.08
C ALA A 105 -3.19 25.05 14.42
N ALA A 106 -3.46 24.04 13.58
CA ALA A 106 -3.10 22.66 13.86
C ALA A 106 -1.78 22.20 13.20
N LEU A 107 -1.39 22.82 12.09
CA LEU A 107 -0.19 22.44 11.35
C LEU A 107 1.00 23.32 11.75
N PRO A 108 2.23 22.76 11.76
CA PRO A 108 3.42 23.54 12.01
C PRO A 108 3.59 24.63 10.93
N LEU A 109 3.99 25.83 11.37
CA LEU A 109 4.17 27.00 10.48
C LEU A 109 5.40 26.85 9.56
N HIS A 110 6.37 26.03 9.96
CA HIS A 110 7.64 25.85 9.27
C HIS A 110 8.00 24.37 9.15
N GLY A 111 8.77 24.04 8.12
CA GLY A 111 9.22 22.67 7.85
C GLY A 111 8.36 21.91 6.84
N VAL A 112 8.80 20.70 6.53
CA VAL A 112 8.11 19.78 5.62
C VAL A 112 7.12 18.97 6.44
N LEU A 113 5.86 19.00 6.04
CA LEU A 113 4.79 18.19 6.60
C LEU A 113 4.95 16.74 6.16
N SER A 114 5.04 15.86 7.14
CA SER A 114 4.91 14.43 6.90
C SER A 114 3.46 14.09 6.50
N VAL A 115 3.30 12.96 5.82
CA VAL A 115 1.97 12.45 5.46
C VAL A 115 1.14 12.15 6.70
N GLU A 116 1.78 11.73 7.81
CA GLU A 116 1.08 11.36 9.04
C GLU A 116 0.56 12.58 9.80
N GLU A 117 1.32 13.67 9.85
CA GLU A 117 0.83 14.94 10.42
C GLU A 117 -0.36 15.46 9.61
N LEU A 118 -0.25 15.41 8.28
CA LEU A 118 -1.31 15.85 7.39
C LEU A 118 -2.57 14.97 7.55
N ALA A 119 -2.40 13.65 7.62
CA ALA A 119 -3.49 12.71 7.84
C ALA A 119 -4.15 12.92 9.20
N GLY A 120 -3.36 13.09 10.27
CA GLY A 120 -3.87 13.36 11.61
C GLY A 120 -4.74 14.61 11.68
N VAL A 121 -4.39 15.66 10.94
CA VAL A 121 -5.17 16.90 10.93
C VAL A 121 -6.41 16.81 10.03
N LEU A 122 -6.24 16.33 8.79
CA LEU A 122 -7.31 16.33 7.78
C LEU A 122 -8.41 15.31 8.08
N THR A 123 -8.06 14.11 8.53
CA THR A 123 -9.06 13.05 8.83
C THR A 123 -9.93 13.39 10.03
N GLN A 124 -9.45 14.26 10.93
CA GLN A 124 -10.22 14.75 12.10
C GLN A 124 -11.18 15.89 11.76
N ARG A 125 -10.93 16.62 10.67
CA ARG A 125 -11.62 17.88 10.32
C ARG A 125 -12.43 17.79 9.05
N THR A 126 -12.26 16.71 8.30
CA THR A 126 -12.92 16.45 7.02
C THR A 126 -13.32 14.98 6.95
N SER A 127 -14.15 14.62 5.98
CA SER A 127 -14.49 13.22 5.67
C SER A 127 -13.45 12.51 4.81
N LEU A 128 -12.26 13.11 4.60
CA LEU A 128 -11.18 12.46 3.86
C LEU A 128 -10.74 11.18 4.58
N THR A 129 -10.60 10.12 3.79
CA THR A 129 -9.95 8.89 4.25
C THR A 129 -8.44 9.07 4.32
N ARG A 130 -7.77 8.22 5.13
CA ARG A 130 -6.31 8.24 5.23
C ARG A 130 -5.64 8.05 3.87
N HIS A 131 -6.14 7.13 3.04
CA HIS A 131 -5.61 6.91 1.69
C HIS A 131 -5.76 8.15 0.79
N GLN A 132 -6.90 8.84 0.83
CA GLN A 132 -7.07 10.09 0.07
C GLN A 132 -6.07 11.17 0.51
N VAL A 133 -5.75 11.24 1.81
CA VAL A 133 -4.69 12.16 2.30
C VAL A 133 -3.31 11.74 1.78
N PHE A 134 -3.01 10.44 1.71
CA PHE A 134 -1.76 9.95 1.09
C PHE A 134 -1.69 10.36 -0.39
N THR A 135 -2.77 10.20 -1.14
CA THR A 135 -2.85 10.62 -2.54
C THR A 135 -2.63 12.14 -2.69
N LEU A 136 -3.28 12.94 -1.84
CA LEU A 136 -3.08 14.40 -1.81
C LEU A 136 -1.63 14.77 -1.50
N HIS A 137 -1.05 14.17 -0.46
CA HIS A 137 0.33 14.42 -0.04
C HIS A 137 1.32 14.10 -1.17
N ARG A 138 1.15 12.94 -1.83
CA ARG A 138 1.97 12.53 -2.97
C ARG A 138 1.86 13.50 -4.14
N HIS A 139 0.67 14.02 -4.42
CA HIS A 139 0.46 15.02 -5.46
C HIS A 139 1.18 16.34 -5.13
N LEU A 140 1.08 16.81 -3.89
CA LEU A 140 1.79 18.00 -3.42
C LEU A 140 3.31 17.80 -3.47
N ALA A 141 3.80 16.63 -3.06
CA ALA A 141 5.22 16.29 -3.05
C ALA A 141 5.85 16.30 -4.45
N ARG A 142 5.07 16.04 -5.51
CA ARG A 142 5.53 16.16 -6.92
C ARG A 142 5.80 17.61 -7.34
N ARG A 143 5.16 18.58 -6.68
CA ARG A 143 5.31 20.02 -6.97
C ARG A 143 6.43 20.67 -6.15
N GLY A 144 6.88 20.02 -5.08
CA GLY A 144 7.93 20.51 -4.21
C GLY A 144 7.74 20.05 -2.76
N PRO A 145 8.48 20.63 -1.81
CA PRO A 145 8.33 20.32 -0.39
C PRO A 145 6.90 20.60 0.09
N VAL A 146 6.27 19.60 0.71
CA VAL A 146 4.92 19.73 1.26
C VAL A 146 5.00 20.58 2.53
N THR A 147 4.69 21.86 2.43
CA THR A 147 4.64 22.79 3.57
C THR A 147 3.21 23.25 3.81
N THR A 148 2.92 23.77 5.01
CA THR A 148 1.61 24.35 5.32
C THR A 148 1.23 25.48 4.35
N ALA A 149 2.20 26.30 3.93
CA ALA A 149 1.98 27.33 2.92
C ALA A 149 1.60 26.73 1.55
N ALA A 150 2.37 25.76 1.06
CA ALA A 150 2.10 25.10 -0.23
C ALA A 150 0.75 24.36 -0.25
N LEU A 151 0.36 23.75 0.89
CA LEU A 151 -0.96 23.17 1.07
C LEU A 151 -2.04 24.24 0.92
N LEU A 152 -1.95 25.33 1.69
CA LEU A 152 -2.96 26.39 1.65
C LEU A 152 -3.04 27.07 0.29
N GLU A 153 -1.92 27.30 -0.40
CA GLU A 153 -1.92 27.81 -1.77
C GLU A 153 -2.68 26.89 -2.73
N THR A 154 -2.41 25.58 -2.66
CA THR A 154 -3.11 24.59 -3.49
C THR A 154 -4.62 24.56 -3.21
N LEU A 155 -5.03 24.86 -1.98
CA LEU A 155 -6.43 24.92 -1.57
C LEU A 155 -7.15 26.21 -1.97
N LEU A 156 -6.42 27.30 -2.14
CA LEU A 156 -6.94 28.63 -2.46
C LEU A 156 -6.94 28.92 -3.97
N LEU A 157 -6.24 28.11 -4.77
CA LEU A 157 -6.26 28.19 -6.22
C LEU A 157 -7.52 27.50 -6.78
N PRO A 158 -8.29 28.15 -7.67
CA PRO A 158 -9.40 27.49 -8.33
C PRO A 158 -8.88 26.31 -9.18
N PRO A 159 -9.65 25.21 -9.31
CA PRO A 159 -9.29 24.14 -10.23
C PRO A 159 -9.28 24.71 -11.65
N SER A 160 -8.12 24.65 -12.31
CA SER A 160 -7.96 24.97 -13.73
C SER A 160 -8.44 23.85 -14.64
#